data_AF-A0A7M2AHE7-F1
#
_entry.id   AF-A0A7M2AHE7-F1
#
_cell.length_a   1.000
_cell.length_b   1.000
_cell.length_c   1.000
_cell.angle_alpha   90.00
_cell.angle_beta   90.00
_cell.angle_gamma   90.00
#
_symmetry.space_group_name_H-M   'P 1'
#
loop_
_entity.id
_entity.type
_entity.pdbx_description
1 polymer ?
#
loop_
_entity_poly.entity_id
_entity_poly.type
_entity_poly.pdbx_seq_one_letter_code
_entity_poly.pdbx_strand_id
1 'polypeptide(L)'
;MKNKKKRIIVVSLSMIIPIICILYFVVFNPFNSQNKLQNENSSTFINKISSLEDGKEYRLSDFVPFEWDNMYVFSEYTDEAYIEKVIGTESSRIHISDSEGMQQVIFVRNKEVVGYIQGMDYKLGFSVERKGQEYLAIKSDDNYKLHVNMKDGIKYLEFKAVTQ
;
A
#
# COMPACT_ATOMS: atom_id res chain seq x y z
N MET A 1 -33.18 42.57 -29.36
CA MET A 1 -32.44 42.32 -28.10
C MET A 1 -32.52 40.88 -27.58
N LYS A 2 -33.68 40.19 -27.64
CA LYS A 2 -33.86 38.80 -27.16
C LYS A 2 -32.86 37.78 -27.77
N ASN A 3 -32.58 37.84 -29.07
CA ASN A 3 -31.73 36.85 -29.74
C ASN A 3 -30.23 37.01 -29.45
N LYS A 4 -29.76 38.23 -29.16
CA LYS A 4 -28.37 38.48 -28.74
C LYS A 4 -28.11 37.94 -27.32
N LYS A 5 -29.05 38.13 -26.39
CA LYS A 5 -28.97 37.55 -25.04
C LYS A 5 -28.95 36.02 -25.06
N LYS A 6 -29.81 35.39 -25.88
CA LYS A 6 -29.81 33.93 -26.09
C LYS A 6 -28.49 33.41 -26.67
N ARG A 7 -27.90 34.10 -27.66
CA ARG A 7 -26.59 33.74 -28.23
C ARG A 7 -25.44 33.87 -27.22
N ILE A 8 -25.43 34.93 -26.40
CA ILE A 8 -24.42 35.11 -25.35
C ILE A 8 -24.53 33.99 -24.31
N ILE A 9 -25.74 33.68 -23.85
CA ILE A 9 -25.98 32.60 -22.87
C ILE A 9 -25.51 31.23 -23.40
N VAL A 10 -25.75 30.92 -24.67
CA VAL A 10 -25.34 29.64 -25.28
C VAL A 10 -23.82 29.51 -25.38
N VAL A 11 -23.11 30.59 -25.74
CA VAL A 11 -21.63 30.59 -25.82
C VAL A 11 -21.01 30.49 -24.43
N SER A 12 -21.60 31.13 -23.41
CA SER A 12 -21.12 31.03 -22.03
C SER A 12 -21.30 29.61 -21.46
N LEU A 13 -22.44 28.96 -21.72
CA LEU A 13 -22.71 27.59 -21.29
C LEU A 13 -21.77 26.57 -21.95
N SER A 14 -21.42 26.75 -23.24
CA SER A 14 -20.55 25.80 -23.95
C SER A 14 -19.10 25.81 -23.45
N MET A 15 -18.63 26.90 -22.82
CA MET A 15 -17.30 26.96 -22.19
C MET A 15 -17.26 26.37 -20.78
N ILE A 16 -18.39 26.40 -20.05
CA ILE A 16 -18.45 25.93 -18.65
C ILE A 16 -18.59 24.39 -18.59
N ILE A 17 -19.33 23.80 -19.53
CA ILE A 17 -19.56 22.35 -19.61
C ILE A 17 -18.24 21.54 -19.66
N PRO A 18 -17.25 21.82 -20.52
CA PRO A 18 -16.01 21.05 -20.56
C PRO A 18 -15.19 21.19 -19.26
N ILE A 19 -15.23 22.34 -18.59
CA ILE A 19 -14.54 22.54 -17.30
C ILE A 19 -15.19 21.68 -16.21
N ILE A 20 -16.52 21.62 -16.18
CA ILE A 20 -17.26 20.73 -15.26
C ILE A 20 -16.97 19.26 -15.58
N CYS A 21 -16.91 18.88 -16.86
CA CYS A 21 -16.56 17.51 -17.27
C CYS A 21 -15.12 17.15 -16.87
N ILE A 22 -14.16 18.07 -16.99
CA ILE A 22 -12.78 17.86 -16.56
C ILE A 22 -12.72 17.73 -15.03
N LEU A 23 -13.39 18.61 -14.29
CA LEU A 23 -13.46 18.52 -12.82
C LEU A 23 -14.10 17.20 -12.37
N TYR A 24 -15.19 16.79 -13.01
CA TYR A 24 -15.83 15.51 -12.75
C TYR A 24 -14.89 14.35 -13.07
N PHE A 25 -14.20 14.39 -14.21
CA PHE A 25 -13.22 13.35 -14.59
C PHE A 25 -12.02 13.29 -13.64
N VAL A 26 -11.58 14.40 -13.05
CA VAL A 26 -10.53 14.43 -12.03
C VAL A 26 -11.02 13.83 -10.71
N VAL A 27 -12.23 14.17 -10.27
CA VAL A 27 -12.81 13.66 -9.01
C VAL A 27 -13.20 12.19 -9.11
N PHE A 28 -13.77 11.77 -10.24
CA PHE A 28 -14.27 10.41 -10.46
C PHE A 28 -13.31 9.54 -11.27
N ASN A 29 -12.05 9.96 -11.43
CA ASN A 29 -11.09 9.25 -12.27
C ASN A 29 -10.91 7.79 -11.77
N PRO A 30 -11.36 6.78 -12.52
CA PRO A 30 -11.18 5.38 -12.12
C PRO A 30 -9.71 4.94 -12.16
N PHE A 31 -8.81 5.76 -12.73
CA PHE A 31 -7.37 5.48 -12.75
C PHE A 31 -6.71 5.63 -11.36
N ASN A 32 -7.26 6.45 -10.47
CA ASN A 32 -6.82 6.52 -9.07
C ASN A 32 -7.32 5.32 -8.23
N SER A 33 -8.09 4.40 -8.83
CA SER A 33 -8.66 3.22 -8.18
C SER A 33 -7.70 2.03 -8.04
N GLN A 34 -6.42 2.14 -8.42
CA GLN A 34 -5.41 1.13 -8.06
C GLN A 34 -5.26 1.02 -6.53
N ASN A 35 -5.71 2.02 -5.78
CA ASN A 35 -5.71 2.04 -4.31
C ASN A 35 -6.90 1.29 -3.66
N LYS A 36 -7.79 0.64 -4.45
CA LYS A 36 -9.07 0.11 -3.95
C LYS A 36 -8.94 -0.98 -2.87
N LEU A 37 -7.74 -1.50 -2.62
CA LEU A 37 -7.46 -2.56 -1.64
C LEU A 37 -6.67 -2.09 -0.41
N GLN A 38 -6.10 -0.88 -0.44
CA GLN A 38 -5.35 -0.33 0.68
C GLN A 38 -6.30 0.41 1.63
N ASN A 39 -6.31 0.01 2.90
CA ASN A 39 -7.02 0.73 3.95
C ASN A 39 -6.14 1.85 4.54
N GLU A 40 -6.69 2.61 5.49
CA GLU A 40 -5.97 3.70 6.16
C GLU A 40 -4.66 3.25 6.82
N ASN A 41 -4.64 2.04 7.40
CA ASN A 41 -3.45 1.45 8.00
C ASN A 41 -2.36 1.18 6.96
N SER A 42 -2.71 0.60 5.81
CA SER A 42 -1.79 0.40 4.67
C SER A 42 -1.15 1.71 4.22
N SER A 43 -1.96 2.74 3.98
CA SER A 43 -1.45 4.05 3.55
C SER A 43 -0.56 4.70 4.62
N THR A 44 -0.94 4.56 5.89
CA THR A 44 -0.15 5.11 7.00
C THR A 44 1.22 4.43 7.11
N PHE A 45 1.27 3.10 6.95
CA PHE A 45 2.53 2.35 6.92
C PHE A 45 3.44 2.79 5.77
N ILE A 46 2.90 2.89 4.55
CA ILE A 46 3.65 3.35 3.36
C ILE A 46 4.22 4.75 3.60
N ASN A 47 3.41 5.67 4.14
CA ASN A 47 3.85 7.02 4.47
C ASN A 47 4.93 7.06 5.56
N LYS A 48 4.87 6.15 6.54
CA LYS A 48 5.94 6.03 7.54
C LYS A 48 7.23 5.53 6.92
N ILE A 49 7.18 4.49 6.08
CA ILE A 49 8.35 4.01 5.35
C ILE A 49 8.97 5.12 4.50
N SER A 50 8.17 5.93 3.80
CA SER A 50 8.67 7.02 2.96
C SER A 50 9.43 8.09 3.75
N SER A 51 9.20 8.22 5.06
CA SER A 51 9.92 9.11 5.97
C SER A 51 11.22 8.52 6.56
N LEU A 52 11.43 7.20 6.47
CA LEU A 52 12.62 6.56 7.04
C LEU A 52 13.90 6.95 6.29
N GLU A 53 14.95 7.23 7.03
CA GLU A 53 16.28 7.52 6.47
C GLU A 53 17.09 6.25 6.23
N ASP A 54 17.95 6.32 5.21
CA ASP A 54 18.90 5.27 4.83
C ASP A 54 19.96 5.02 5.92
N GLY A 55 20.37 3.76 6.07
CA GLY A 55 21.41 3.34 7.02
C GLY A 55 21.00 3.41 8.49
N LYS A 56 19.73 3.68 8.81
CA LYS A 56 19.21 3.73 10.18
C LYS A 56 18.49 2.45 10.60
N GLU A 57 18.49 2.22 11.92
CA GLU A 57 17.72 1.18 12.60
C GLU A 57 16.47 1.79 13.25
N TYR A 58 15.34 1.10 13.14
CA TYR A 58 14.07 1.49 13.76
C TYR A 58 13.45 0.31 14.52
N ARG A 59 12.81 0.58 15.66
CA ARG A 59 11.94 -0.41 16.31
C ARG A 59 10.63 -0.50 15.55
N LEU A 60 10.02 -1.68 15.53
CA LEU A 60 8.71 -1.89 14.91
C LEU A 60 7.65 -0.93 15.46
N SER A 61 7.63 -0.74 16.78
CA SER A 61 6.73 0.19 17.47
C SER A 61 6.82 1.63 16.98
N ASP A 62 7.96 2.04 16.43
CA ASP A 62 8.23 3.45 16.10
C ASP A 62 7.65 3.86 14.73
N PHE A 63 7.44 2.88 13.82
CA PHE A 63 7.03 3.18 12.44
C PHE A 63 5.75 2.46 11.98
N VAL A 64 5.21 1.51 12.75
CA VAL A 64 3.87 0.93 12.50
C VAL A 64 2.87 1.53 13.49
N PRO A 65 2.15 2.62 13.14
CA PRO A 65 1.42 3.45 14.10
C PRO A 65 -0.03 3.00 14.34
N PHE A 66 -0.30 1.72 14.13
CA PHE A 66 -1.60 1.09 14.39
C PHE A 66 -1.35 -0.22 15.13
N GLU A 67 -2.41 -0.80 15.67
CA GLU A 67 -2.31 -2.04 16.44
C GLU A 67 -2.35 -3.26 15.51
N TRP A 68 -1.41 -4.18 15.70
CA TRP A 68 -1.27 -5.43 14.95
C TRP A 68 -0.55 -6.48 15.81
N ASP A 69 -0.74 -7.75 15.50
CA ASP A 69 -0.09 -8.88 16.20
C ASP A 69 1.00 -9.51 15.34
N ASN A 70 0.72 -9.69 14.05
CA ASN A 70 1.64 -10.30 13.09
C ASN A 70 1.63 -9.53 11.76
N MET A 71 2.80 -9.36 11.17
CA MET A 71 3.01 -8.86 9.82
C MET A 71 3.59 -10.01 8.99
N TYR A 72 2.97 -10.28 7.84
CA TYR A 72 3.41 -11.29 6.90
C TYR A 72 3.83 -10.63 5.59
N VAL A 73 4.89 -11.16 4.97
CA VAL A 73 5.30 -10.77 3.62
C VAL A 73 5.41 -12.01 2.76
N PHE A 74 4.65 -12.06 1.67
CA PHE A 74 4.63 -13.20 0.73
C PHE A 74 5.30 -12.85 -0.60
N SER A 75 5.81 -13.87 -1.30
CA SER A 75 6.22 -13.72 -2.69
C SER A 75 5.05 -13.42 -3.63
N GLU A 76 5.40 -12.88 -4.79
CA GLU A 76 4.64 -13.09 -6.03
C GLU A 76 4.20 -14.54 -6.21
N TYR A 77 3.09 -14.70 -6.93
CA TYR A 77 2.41 -15.95 -7.27
C TYR A 77 1.99 -16.82 -6.08
N THR A 78 2.02 -16.29 -4.86
CA THR A 78 1.51 -17.03 -3.69
C THR A 78 -0.01 -17.12 -3.76
N ASP A 79 -0.53 -18.36 -3.71
CA ASP A 79 -1.96 -18.64 -3.74
C ASP A 79 -2.69 -18.08 -2.50
N GLU A 80 -3.87 -17.51 -2.73
CA GLU A 80 -4.74 -16.93 -1.68
C GLU A 80 -5.05 -17.95 -0.57
N ALA A 81 -5.42 -19.18 -0.92
CA ALA A 81 -5.70 -20.24 0.04
C ALA A 81 -4.49 -20.59 0.92
N TYR A 82 -3.27 -20.47 0.39
CA TYR A 82 -2.06 -20.67 1.18
C TYR A 82 -1.81 -19.48 2.12
N ILE A 83 -2.01 -18.25 1.64
CA ILE A 83 -1.93 -17.05 2.46
C ILE A 83 -2.90 -17.15 3.63
N GLU A 84 -4.19 -17.40 3.39
CA GLU A 84 -5.23 -17.52 4.41
C GLU A 84 -4.91 -18.61 5.44
N LYS A 85 -4.38 -19.75 4.98
CA LYS A 85 -3.90 -20.82 5.86
C LYS A 85 -2.73 -20.37 6.75
N VAL A 86 -1.77 -19.62 6.21
CA VAL A 86 -0.60 -19.14 6.95
C VAL A 86 -0.97 -18.05 7.96
N ILE A 87 -1.83 -17.10 7.57
CA ILE A 87 -2.25 -16.00 8.44
C ILE A 87 -3.34 -16.42 9.44
N GLY A 88 -3.99 -17.56 9.22
CA GLY A 88 -4.98 -18.14 10.12
C GLY A 88 -6.36 -17.48 10.09
N THR A 89 -6.68 -16.77 9.01
CA THR A 89 -8.01 -16.17 8.75
C THR A 89 -8.26 -16.04 7.26
N GLU A 90 -9.54 -16.18 6.88
CA GLU A 90 -10.02 -15.83 5.54
C GLU A 90 -10.22 -14.31 5.44
N SER A 91 -10.04 -13.74 4.24
CA SER A 91 -10.27 -12.32 4.01
C SER A 91 -10.50 -12.01 2.54
N SER A 92 -11.68 -11.47 2.22
CA SER A 92 -12.04 -11.02 0.87
C SER A 92 -11.19 -9.84 0.34
N ARG A 93 -10.22 -9.35 1.12
CA ARG A 93 -9.28 -8.30 0.74
C ARG A 93 -8.01 -8.85 0.09
N ILE A 94 -7.69 -10.11 0.35
CA ILE A 94 -6.46 -10.76 -0.14
C ILE A 94 -6.74 -11.22 -1.56
N HIS A 95 -5.81 -10.92 -2.46
CA HIS A 95 -5.87 -11.37 -3.84
C HIS A 95 -4.53 -11.91 -4.27
N ILE A 96 -4.53 -12.81 -5.25
CA ILE A 96 -3.29 -13.36 -5.79
C ILE A 96 -2.41 -12.24 -6.36
N SER A 97 -1.11 -12.38 -6.18
CA SER A 97 -0.10 -11.51 -6.77
C SER A 97 0.43 -12.13 -8.04
N ASP A 98 -0.22 -11.87 -9.16
CA ASP A 98 0.01 -12.55 -10.44
C ASP A 98 1.10 -11.92 -11.33
N SER A 99 1.92 -11.03 -10.77
CA SER A 99 2.98 -10.33 -11.50
C SER A 99 4.32 -10.44 -10.81
N GLU A 100 5.38 -10.66 -11.59
CA GLU A 100 6.77 -10.65 -11.13
C GLU A 100 7.14 -9.26 -10.59
N GLY A 101 7.85 -9.22 -9.47
CA GLY A 101 8.23 -8.01 -8.74
C GLY A 101 7.11 -7.41 -7.88
N MET A 102 5.99 -8.09 -7.70
CA MET A 102 4.98 -7.70 -6.72
C MET A 102 5.26 -8.34 -5.36
N GLN A 103 5.11 -7.53 -4.31
CA GLN A 103 5.13 -7.99 -2.93
C GLN A 103 3.74 -7.83 -2.31
N GLN A 104 3.47 -8.67 -1.31
CA GLN A 104 2.25 -8.61 -0.51
C GLN A 104 2.63 -8.50 0.96
N VAL A 105 2.24 -7.41 1.61
CA VAL A 105 2.42 -7.19 3.06
C VAL A 105 1.05 -7.21 3.72
N ILE A 106 0.86 -8.10 4.69
CA ILE A 106 -0.41 -8.32 5.39
C ILE A 106 -0.20 -8.12 6.89
N PHE A 107 -0.99 -7.23 7.48
CA PHE A 107 -1.05 -7.03 8.92
C PHE A 107 -2.31 -7.70 9.48
N VAL A 108 -2.12 -8.51 10.53
CA VAL A 108 -3.19 -9.26 11.19
C VAL A 108 -3.26 -8.87 12.66
N ARG A 109 -4.48 -8.71 13.16
CA ARG A 109 -4.76 -8.54 14.58
C ARG A 109 -5.98 -9.35 14.97
N ASN A 110 -5.93 -10.09 16.07
CA ASN A 110 -7.07 -10.89 16.57
C ASN A 110 -7.74 -11.75 15.48
N LYS A 111 -6.94 -12.32 14.57
CA LYS A 111 -7.41 -13.07 13.38
C LYS A 111 -8.23 -12.25 12.38
N GLU A 112 -7.98 -10.95 12.28
CA GLU A 112 -8.56 -10.08 11.25
C GLU A 112 -7.45 -9.37 10.49
N VAL A 113 -7.63 -9.21 9.18
CA VAL A 113 -6.70 -8.43 8.34
C VAL A 113 -6.95 -6.94 8.60
N VAL A 114 -6.02 -6.31 9.31
CA VAL A 114 -6.07 -4.88 9.67
C VAL A 114 -5.25 -4.01 8.72
N GLY A 115 -4.45 -4.59 7.83
CA GLY A 115 -3.70 -3.87 6.80
C GLY A 115 -3.32 -4.81 5.67
N TYR A 116 -3.44 -4.34 4.43
CA TYR A 116 -3.06 -5.10 3.24
C TYR A 116 -2.43 -4.19 2.19
N ILE A 117 -1.22 -4.52 1.77
CA ILE A 117 -0.47 -3.79 0.75
C ILE A 117 -0.07 -4.81 -0.30
N GLN A 118 -0.46 -4.53 -1.53
CA GLN A 118 -0.03 -5.26 -2.71
C GLN A 118 0.44 -4.25 -3.74
N GLY A 119 1.61 -4.48 -4.32
CA GLY A 119 2.14 -3.58 -5.34
C GLY A 119 3.55 -3.91 -5.77
N MET A 120 3.94 -3.30 -6.88
CA MET A 120 5.32 -3.33 -7.37
C MET A 120 6.20 -2.46 -6.49
N ASP A 121 7.41 -2.91 -6.20
CA ASP A 121 8.37 -2.22 -5.31
C ASP A 121 8.63 -0.77 -5.74
N TYR A 122 8.79 -0.52 -7.04
CA TYR A 122 9.02 0.83 -7.57
C TYR A 122 7.80 1.76 -7.44
N LYS A 123 6.59 1.21 -7.31
CA LYS A 123 5.37 2.01 -7.07
C LYS A 123 5.15 2.27 -5.59
N LEU A 124 5.50 1.30 -4.74
CA LEU A 124 5.39 1.42 -3.29
C LEU A 124 6.52 2.25 -2.68
N GLY A 125 7.68 2.33 -3.36
CA GLY A 125 8.88 3.00 -2.87
C GLY A 125 9.69 2.18 -1.87
N PHE A 126 9.32 0.92 -1.66
CA PHE A 126 10.04 0.00 -0.78
C PHE A 126 9.93 -1.46 -1.24
N SER A 127 10.78 -2.32 -0.70
CA SER A 127 10.78 -3.78 -0.86
C SER A 127 11.15 -4.43 0.46
N VAL A 128 10.50 -5.53 0.84
CA VAL A 128 10.88 -6.28 2.05
C VAL A 128 11.76 -7.47 1.69
N GLU A 129 12.94 -7.52 2.31
CA GLU A 129 13.89 -8.62 2.14
C GLU A 129 13.41 -9.89 2.86
N ARG A 130 13.17 -10.97 2.11
CA ARG A 130 12.70 -12.26 2.62
C ARG A 130 13.80 -13.32 2.71
N LYS A 131 15.03 -13.04 2.26
CA LYS A 131 16.18 -13.97 2.33
C LYS A 131 15.90 -15.36 1.75
N GLY A 132 15.12 -15.42 0.66
CA GLY A 132 14.77 -16.67 -0.03
C GLY A 132 13.67 -17.50 0.63
N GLN A 133 13.02 -16.99 1.69
CA GLN A 133 11.87 -17.66 2.31
C GLN A 133 10.59 -17.45 1.49
N GLU A 134 9.69 -18.45 1.47
CA GLU A 134 8.37 -18.34 0.84
C GLU A 134 7.58 -17.15 1.40
N TYR A 135 7.61 -17.00 2.73
CA TYR A 135 7.08 -15.85 3.43
C TYR A 135 7.96 -15.46 4.61
N LEU A 136 7.89 -14.19 4.99
CA LEU A 136 8.43 -13.66 6.24
C LEU A 136 7.26 -13.43 7.21
N ALA A 137 7.42 -13.82 8.48
CA ALA A 137 6.47 -13.51 9.53
C ALA A 137 7.19 -12.77 10.67
N ILE A 138 6.69 -11.59 11.00
CA ILE A 138 7.21 -10.70 12.04
C ILE A 138 6.11 -10.52 13.07
N LYS A 139 6.43 -10.71 14.35
CA LYS A 139 5.50 -10.39 15.45
C LYS A 139 5.61 -8.93 15.83
N SER A 140 4.55 -8.37 16.41
CA SER A 140 4.58 -7.01 16.96
C SER A 140 5.40 -6.87 18.24
N ASP A 141 6.00 -7.96 18.73
CA ASP A 141 7.04 -7.87 19.74
C ASP A 141 8.29 -7.18 19.17
N ASP A 142 8.92 -6.31 19.95
CA ASP A 142 10.14 -5.59 19.54
C ASP A 142 11.39 -6.51 19.48
N ASN A 143 11.19 -7.81 19.24
CA ASN A 143 12.28 -8.75 19.00
C ASN A 143 12.89 -8.57 17.61
N TYR A 144 12.36 -7.67 16.78
CA TYR A 144 12.93 -7.32 15.49
C TYR A 144 13.23 -5.83 15.41
N LYS A 145 14.34 -5.51 14.76
CA LYS A 145 14.66 -4.17 14.28
C LYS A 145 14.56 -4.13 12.76
N LEU A 146 14.10 -3.00 12.26
CA LEU A 146 14.13 -2.69 10.84
C LEU A 146 15.43 -1.97 10.49
N HIS A 147 16.20 -2.53 9.57
CA HIS A 147 17.28 -1.84 8.87
C HIS A 147 16.78 -1.37 7.52
N VAL A 148 17.02 -0.10 7.20
CA VAL A 148 16.64 0.48 5.91
C VAL A 148 17.90 0.70 5.07
N ASN A 149 17.92 0.13 3.86
CA ASN A 149 18.95 0.38 2.86
C ASN A 149 18.31 0.98 1.61
N MET A 150 18.84 2.08 1.09
CA MET A 150 18.36 2.70 -0.12
C MET A 150 19.15 2.23 -1.34
N LYS A 151 18.46 1.75 -2.37
CA LYS A 151 19.07 1.38 -3.64
C LYS A 151 18.11 1.71 -4.78
N ASP A 152 18.62 2.37 -5.81
CA ASP A 152 17.85 2.74 -7.01
C ASP A 152 16.54 3.51 -6.71
N GLY A 153 16.52 4.31 -5.64
CA GLY A 153 15.34 5.07 -5.21
C GLY A 153 14.30 4.24 -4.43
N ILE A 154 14.57 2.96 -4.18
CA ILE A 154 13.70 2.04 -3.43
C ILE A 154 14.32 1.78 -2.05
N LYS A 155 13.48 1.74 -1.02
CA LYS A 155 13.88 1.37 0.35
C LYS A 155 13.78 -0.15 0.55
N TYR A 156 14.91 -0.80 0.72
CA TYR A 156 14.98 -2.21 1.08
C TYR A 156 14.91 -2.35 2.61
N LEU A 157 13.84 -2.99 3.05
CA LEU A 157 13.49 -3.19 4.45
C LEU A 157 13.99 -4.56 4.88
N GLU A 158 14.99 -4.59 5.76
CA GLU A 158 15.52 -5.82 6.33
C GLU A 158 15.16 -5.91 7.81
N PHE A 159 14.33 -6.90 8.17
CA PHE A 159 13.99 -7.20 9.55
C PHE A 159 15.03 -8.14 10.16
N LYS A 160 15.72 -7.70 11.22
CA LYS A 160 16.71 -8.50 11.95
C LYS A 160 16.22 -8.77 13.35
N ALA A 161 16.29 -10.04 13.75
CA ALA A 161 16.04 -10.41 15.13
C ALA A 161 17.07 -9.72 16.04
N VAL A 162 16.61 -9.19 17.17
CA VAL A 162 17.46 -8.64 18.23
C VAL A 162 18.03 -9.83 18.99
N THR A 163 19.28 -10.18 18.69
CA THR A 163 20.02 -11.17 19.48
C THR A 163 20.31 -10.56 20.86
N GLN A 164 19.88 -11.22 21.93
CA GLN A 164 20.25 -10.88 23.31
C GLN A 164 21.73 -11.16 23.57
#